data_AF-A0A0C3EAH1-F1
#
_entry.id   AF-A0A0C3EAH1-F1
#
_cell.length_a   1.000
_cell.length_b   1.000
_cell.length_c   1.000
_cell.angle_alpha   90.00
_cell.angle_beta   90.00
_cell.angle_gamma   90.00
#
_symmetry.space_group_name_H-M   'P 1'
#
loop_
_entity.id
_entity.type
_entity.pdbx_description
1 polymer ?
#
loop_
_entity_poly.entity_id
_entity_poly.type
_entity_poly.pdbx_seq_one_letter_code
_entity_poly.pdbx_strand_id
1 'polypeptide(L)' 'SPSQLLMIIAGEGGVGKSKTIQSITENFNKQKAAHLLAKGAYTGIAVTIIDGKTLHVIT' A
#
# COMPACT_ATOMS: atom_id res chain seq x y z
N SER A 1 12.28 -11.45 13.21
CA SER A 1 11.77 -10.52 12.19
C SER A 1 11.74 -9.12 12.77
N PRO A 2 12.12 -8.07 12.02
CA PRO A 2 11.96 -6.70 12.50
C PRO A 2 10.48 -6.39 12.71
N SER A 3 10.16 -5.51 13.67
CA SER A 3 8.80 -4.99 13.82
C SER A 3 8.38 -4.24 12.56
N GLN A 4 7.09 -4.32 12.21
CA GLN A 4 6.54 -3.50 11.13
C GLN A 4 6.76 -2.01 11.43
N LEU A 5 7.27 -1.26 10.44
CA LEU A 5 7.35 0.19 10.54
C LEU A 5 5.93 0.77 10.50
N LEU A 6 5.55 1.49 11.56
CA LEU A 6 4.30 2.24 11.61
C LEU A 6 4.59 3.68 11.22
N MET A 7 4.01 4.13 10.10
CA MET A 7 4.27 5.45 9.55
C MET A 7 2.97 6.06 9.01
N ILE A 8 2.80 7.36 9.24
CA ILE A 8 1.75 8.17 8.61
C ILE A 8 2.42 9.11 7.62
N ILE A 9 2.10 8.96 6.33
CA ILE A 9 2.53 9.89 5.28
C ILE A 9 1.35 10.83 4.98
N ALA A 10 1.39 12.03 5.59
CA ALA A 10 0.39 13.06 5.37
C ALA A 10 0.64 13.83 4.07
N GLY A 11 -0.41 14.49 3.56
CA GLY A 11 -0.31 15.39 2.42
C GLY A 11 -1.66 15.62 1.75
N GLU A 12 -1.80 16.73 1.05
CA GLU A 12 -3.04 17.09 0.35
C GLU A 12 -3.37 16.16 -0.84
N GLY A 13 -4.55 16.30 -1.42
CA GLY A 13 -4.89 15.61 -2.67
C GLY A 13 -3.88 15.94 -3.78
N GLY A 14 -3.49 14.96 -4.58
CA GLY A 14 -2.61 15.19 -5.74
C GLY A 14 -1.09 15.20 -5.46
N VAL A 15 -0.62 15.15 -4.21
CA VAL A 15 0.82 15.22 -3.89
C VAL A 15 1.60 13.90 -4.07
N GLY A 16 1.02 12.91 -4.76
CA GLY A 16 1.72 11.68 -5.12
C GLY A 16 1.69 10.53 -4.10
N LYS A 17 0.86 10.58 -3.05
CA LYS A 17 0.75 9.48 -2.06
C LYS A 17 0.46 8.10 -2.69
N SER A 18 -0.43 8.04 -3.69
CA SER A 18 -0.69 6.79 -4.43
C SER A 18 0.53 6.33 -5.22
N LYS A 19 1.34 7.26 -5.74
CA LYS A 19 2.60 6.94 -6.42
C LYS A 19 3.62 6.37 -5.43
N THR A 20 3.69 6.89 -4.21
CA THR A 20 4.53 6.33 -3.14
C THR A 20 4.16 4.87 -2.86
N ILE A 21 2.87 4.53 -2.75
CA ILE A 21 2.40 3.15 -2.56
C ILE A 21 2.79 2.27 -3.76
N GLN A 22 2.67 2.78 -4.98
CA GLN A 22 3.09 2.06 -6.19
C GLN A 22 4.60 1.78 -6.19
N SER A 23 5.44 2.75 -5.82
CA SER A 23 6.89 2.57 -5.73
C SER A 23 7.29 1.57 -4.65
N ILE A 24 6.61 1.55 -3.49
CA ILE A 24 6.79 0.51 -2.47
C ILE A 24 6.43 -0.87 -3.05
N THR A 25 5.32 -0.97 -3.76
CA THR A 25 4.87 -2.22 -4.39
C THR A 25 5.91 -2.73 -5.41
N GLU A 26 6.39 -1.86 -6.30
CA GLU A 26 7.43 -2.19 -7.27
C GLU A 26 8.72 -2.66 -6.58
N ASN A 27 9.11 -2.03 -5.47
CA ASN A 27 10.29 -2.42 -4.70
C ASN A 27 10.16 -3.84 -4.11
N PHE A 28 9.02 -4.16 -3.50
CA PHE A 28 8.76 -5.51 -2.98
C PHE A 28 8.74 -6.56 -4.10
N ASN A 29 8.17 -6.23 -5.26
CA ASN A 29 8.21 -7.10 -6.45
C ASN A 29 9.66 -7.35 -6.92
N LYS A 30 10.48 -6.30 -7.05
CA LYS A 30 11.90 -6.40 -7.46
C LYS A 30 12.71 -7.27 -6.49
N GLN A 31 12.36 -7.26 -5.21
CA GLN A 31 12.99 -8.08 -4.18
C GLN A 31 12.40 -9.50 -4.07
N LYS A 32 11.46 -9.89 -4.95
CA LYS A 32 10.73 -11.16 -4.89
C LYS A 32 9.99 -11.38 -3.56
N ALA A 33 9.62 -10.29 -2.91
CA ALA A 33 9.02 -10.26 -1.57
C ALA A 33 7.54 -9.83 -1.59
N ALA A 34 6.89 -9.83 -2.76
CA ALA A 34 5.50 -9.36 -2.93
C ALA A 34 4.52 -9.99 -1.92
N HIS A 35 4.72 -11.26 -1.57
CA HIS A 35 3.92 -12.01 -0.60
C HIS A 35 3.99 -11.47 0.84
N LEU A 36 4.96 -10.60 1.14
CA LEU A 36 5.11 -9.95 2.45
C LEU A 36 4.41 -8.58 2.52
N LEU A 37 3.86 -8.07 1.42
CA LEU A 37 3.23 -6.74 1.36
C LEU A 37 1.71 -6.87 1.26
N ALA A 38 1.01 -6.65 2.37
CA ALA A 38 -0.42 -6.42 2.37
C ALA A 38 -0.75 -4.98 1.96
N LYS A 39 -1.72 -4.79 1.04
CA LYS A 39 -2.16 -3.48 0.54
C LYS A 39 -3.65 -3.32 0.78
N GLY A 40 -4.04 -2.31 1.55
CA GLY A 40 -5.42 -2.09 1.97
C GLY A 40 -5.91 -0.65 1.78
N ALA A 41 -7.19 -0.48 1.47
CA ALA A 41 -7.85 0.82 1.47
C ALA A 41 -9.28 0.74 2.01
N TYR A 42 -9.84 1.88 2.42
CA TYR A 42 -11.18 1.94 3.03
C TYR A 42 -12.33 1.76 2.02
N THR A 43 -12.15 2.15 0.76
CA THR A 43 -13.21 2.11 -0.26
C THR A 43 -12.80 1.26 -1.46
N GLY A 44 -13.79 0.67 -2.14
CA GLY A 44 -13.54 -0.14 -3.34
C GLY A 44 -12.84 0.62 -4.46
N ILE A 45 -13.16 1.90 -4.64
CA ILE A 45 -12.50 2.74 -5.66
C ILE A 45 -11.04 3.06 -5.31
N ALA A 46 -10.69 3.17 -4.02
CA ALA A 46 -9.30 3.38 -3.64
C ALA A 46 -8.46 2.11 -3.82
N VAL A 47 -9.09 0.93 -3.71
CA VAL A 47 -8.43 -0.36 -3.93
C VAL A 47 -7.95 -0.53 -5.37
N THR A 48 -8.70 -0.04 -6.37
CA THR A 48 -8.32 -0.16 -7.78
C THR A 48 -7.02 0.61 -8.09
N ILE A 49 -6.71 1.65 -7.32
CA ILE A 49 -5.50 2.48 -7.49
C ILE A 49 -4.25 1.77 -6.96
N ILE A 50 -4.39 0.98 -5.89
CA ILE A 50 -3.26 0.33 -5.21
C ILE A 50 -3.16 -1.17 -5.50
N ASP A 51 -4.10 -1.71 -6.30
CA ASP A 51 -4.21 -3.14 -6.59
C ASP A 51 -4.26 -3.97 -5.29
N GLY A 52 -5.14 -3.56 -4.38
CA GLY A 52 -5.23 -4.09 -3.01
C GLY A 52 -6.51 -4.84 -2.72
N LYS A 53 -6.89 -4.90 -1.44
CA LYS A 53 -8.22 -5.30 -0.98
C LYS A 53 -8.80 -4.24 -0.05
N THR A 54 -10.10 -4.26 0.16
CA THR A 54 -10.69 -3.40 1.20
C THR A 54 -10.23 -3.88 2.57
N LEU A 55 -10.11 -2.97 3.54
CA LEU A 55 -9.68 -3.35 4.90
C LEU A 55 -10.60 -4.41 5.52
N HIS A 56 -11.90 -4.37 5.21
CA HIS A 56 -12.88 -5.39 5.60
C HIS A 56 -12.56 -6.83 5.18
N VAL A 57 -11.67 -7.01 4.19
CA VAL A 57 -11.27 -8.33 3.67
C VAL A 57 -9.86 -8.73 4.15
N ILE A 58 -9.05 -7.77 4.60
CA ILE A 58 -7.66 -8.00 5.05
C ILE A 58 -7.62 -8.34 6.54
N THR A 59 -8.55 -7.78 7.32
CA THR A 59 -8.72 -8.05 8.76
C THR A 59 -9.40 -9.37 9.03
#